data_AF-A0A8S2N5G9-F1
#
_entry.id   AF-A0A8S2N5G9-F1
#
_cell.length_a   1.000
_cell.length_b   1.000
_cell.length_c   1.000
_cell.angle_alpha   90.00
_cell.angle_beta   90.00
_cell.angle_gamma   90.00
#
_symmetry.space_group_name_H-M   'P 1'
#
loop_
_entity.id
_entity.type
_entity.pdbx_description
1 polymer ?
#
loop_
_entity_poly.entity_id
_entity_poly.type
_entity_poly.pdbx_seq_one_letter_code
_entity_poly.pdbx_strand_id
1 'polypeptide(L)'
;MSIIRQKDGHPNIKFFESIETLNQFDTIRKALQKKELKKIFGDDQHHLTKDIITQLVIQLLHFQEDHLGKQSNGSAPLIRIPMECFLDFRESGALYTIILSCYEYKNNNNWKKLDLSTHNRNEVIKLFQHIQKSLIERNVLTLPICYLRPDIDKRLQTQLKQIIEKNNGTVAEKEEDADHIVYPPITENPREIDIERE
;
A
#
# COMPACT_ATOMS: atom_id res chain seq x y z
N MET A 1 8.68 -1.58 -22.10
CA MET A 1 9.71 -0.84 -21.33
C MET A 1 10.22 -1.71 -20.20
N SER A 2 11.53 -1.76 -19.95
CA SER A 2 12.08 -2.52 -18.82
C SER A 2 11.75 -1.83 -17.49
N ILE A 3 11.04 -2.51 -16.59
CA ILE A 3 10.73 -2.03 -15.25
C ILE A 3 12.03 -2.09 -14.42
N ILE A 4 12.74 -0.97 -14.35
CA ILE A 4 13.92 -0.86 -13.49
C ILE A 4 13.41 -0.58 -12.06
N ARG A 5 13.64 -1.53 -11.14
CA ARG A 5 13.45 -1.30 -9.71
C ARG A 5 14.53 -0.32 -9.24
N GLN A 6 14.13 0.82 -8.68
CA GLN A 6 15.10 1.72 -8.05
C GLN A 6 15.66 1.06 -6.78
N LYS A 7 16.96 1.20 -6.55
CA LYS A 7 17.67 0.58 -5.40
C LYS A 7 17.07 1.00 -4.05
N ASP A 8 16.43 2.15 -3.99
CA ASP A 8 15.95 2.78 -2.75
C ASP A 8 14.46 2.55 -2.49
N GLY A 9 13.76 1.77 -3.33
CA GLY A 9 12.33 1.48 -3.16
C GLY A 9 11.37 2.60 -3.60
N HIS A 10 11.90 3.76 -3.98
CA HIS A 10 11.11 4.89 -4.51
C HIS A 10 10.33 4.55 -5.79
N PRO A 11 9.18 5.21 -6.02
CA PRO A 11 8.36 4.97 -7.21
C PRO A 11 9.14 5.24 -8.50
N ASN A 12 8.95 4.37 -9.49
CA ASN A 12 9.50 4.59 -10.81
C ASN A 12 8.64 5.63 -11.56
N ILE A 13 8.99 6.92 -11.40
CA ILE A 13 8.25 8.05 -11.99
C ILE A 13 8.06 7.86 -13.51
N LYS A 14 9.12 7.45 -14.23
CA LYS A 14 9.07 7.23 -15.69
C LYS A 14 8.05 6.17 -16.10
N PHE A 15 7.85 5.14 -15.27
CA PHE A 15 6.83 4.12 -15.52
C PHE A 15 5.42 4.71 -15.40
N PHE A 16 5.17 5.50 -14.36
CA PHE A 16 3.86 6.11 -14.10
C PHE A 16 3.51 7.22 -15.10
N GLU A 17 4.51 7.94 -15.60
CA GLU A 17 4.35 8.98 -16.64
C GLU A 17 4.39 8.42 -18.07
N SER A 18 4.61 7.11 -18.24
CA SER A 18 4.60 6.50 -19.57
C SER A 18 3.20 6.58 -20.21
N ILE A 19 3.16 6.73 -21.53
CA ILE A 19 1.90 6.86 -22.30
C ILE A 19 0.97 5.68 -22.05
N GLU A 20 1.53 4.47 -21.96
CA GLU A 20 0.80 3.23 -21.69
C GLU A 20 0.08 3.30 -20.33
N THR A 21 0.81 3.66 -19.26
CA THR A 21 0.24 3.78 -17.90
C THR A 21 -0.74 4.96 -17.81
N LEU A 22 -0.46 6.09 -18.47
CA LEU A 22 -1.38 7.23 -18.52
C LEU A 22 -2.73 6.88 -19.15
N ASN A 23 -2.75 5.99 -20.15
CA ASN A 23 -3.98 5.50 -20.75
C ASN A 23 -4.78 4.60 -19.80
N GLN A 24 -4.09 3.81 -18.97
CA GLN A 24 -4.74 3.03 -17.90
C GLN A 24 -5.34 3.96 -16.83
N PHE A 25 -4.61 5.00 -16.41
CA PHE A 25 -5.15 6.03 -15.50
C PHE A 25 -6.36 6.76 -16.07
N ASP A 26 -6.40 7.04 -17.38
CA ASP A 26 -7.58 7.65 -18.01
C ASP A 26 -8.81 6.73 -17.99
N THR A 27 -8.60 5.41 -18.07
CA THR A 27 -9.68 4.41 -17.94
C THR A 27 -10.29 4.45 -16.53
N ILE A 28 -9.44 4.42 -15.50
CA ILE A 28 -9.88 4.54 -14.09
C ILE A 28 -10.56 5.89 -13.84
N ARG A 29 -10.00 6.99 -14.38
CA ARG A 29 -10.57 8.33 -14.29
C ARG A 29 -12.01 8.36 -14.80
N LYS A 30 -12.26 7.78 -15.98
CA LYS A 30 -13.61 7.68 -16.57
C LYS A 30 -14.54 6.83 -15.70
N ALA A 31 -14.06 5.72 -15.14
CA ALA A 31 -14.85 4.89 -14.23
C ALA A 31 -15.24 5.64 -12.95
N LEU A 32 -14.32 6.42 -12.37
CA LEU A 32 -14.55 7.24 -11.17
C LEU A 32 -15.55 8.37 -11.42
N GLN A 33 -15.45 9.08 -12.55
CA GLN A 33 -16.33 10.20 -12.90
C GLN A 33 -17.79 9.78 -13.06
N LYS A 34 -18.05 8.58 -13.60
CA LYS A 34 -19.41 8.13 -13.94
C LYS A 34 -20.30 7.80 -12.74
N LYS A 35 -19.75 7.27 -11.64
CA LYS A 35 -20.56 6.68 -10.55
C LYS A 35 -20.42 7.38 -9.22
N GLU A 36 -19.24 7.31 -8.60
CA GLU A 36 -19.09 7.61 -7.18
C GLU A 36 -18.66 9.06 -6.93
N LEU A 37 -17.75 9.61 -7.75
CA LEU A 37 -17.32 11.01 -7.57
C LEU A 37 -18.42 12.03 -7.89
N LYS A 38 -19.40 11.67 -8.74
CA LYS A 38 -20.58 12.51 -8.98
C LYS A 38 -21.45 12.67 -7.74
N LYS A 39 -21.54 11.63 -6.90
CA LYS A 39 -22.26 11.70 -5.63
C LYS A 39 -21.54 12.58 -4.62
N ILE A 40 -20.20 12.59 -4.66
CA ILE A 40 -19.36 13.31 -3.70
C ILE A 40 -19.26 14.80 -4.05
N PHE A 41 -19.06 15.13 -5.33
CA PHE A 41 -18.77 16.51 -5.77
C PHE A 41 -19.86 17.14 -6.67
N GLY A 42 -20.94 16.43 -6.99
CA GLY A 42 -21.95 16.92 -7.94
C GLY A 42 -21.38 17.11 -9.35
N ASP A 43 -21.66 18.25 -9.98
CA ASP A 43 -21.19 18.61 -11.33
C ASP A 43 -19.81 19.33 -11.35
N ASP A 44 -19.21 19.62 -10.18
CA ASP A 44 -17.86 20.22 -10.05
C ASP A 44 -16.72 19.21 -10.30
N GLN A 45 -16.92 18.30 -11.26
CA GLN A 45 -15.95 17.26 -11.64
C GLN A 45 -14.79 17.75 -12.52
N HIS A 46 -14.76 19.05 -12.83
CA HIS A 46 -13.87 19.66 -13.83
C HIS A 46 -12.37 19.59 -13.49
N HIS A 47 -12.00 19.08 -12.30
CA HIS A 47 -10.62 19.06 -11.82
C HIS A 47 -9.97 17.68 -11.74
N LEU A 48 -10.61 16.60 -12.19
CA LEU A 48 -9.96 15.27 -12.22
C LEU A 48 -9.33 15.00 -13.59
N THR A 49 -8.02 15.15 -13.69
CA THR A 49 -7.22 14.78 -14.87
C THR A 49 -6.39 13.53 -14.60
N LYS A 50 -5.98 12.83 -15.67
CA LYS A 50 -5.05 11.68 -15.56
C LYS A 50 -3.71 12.09 -14.92
N ASP A 51 -3.26 13.32 -15.16
CA ASP A 51 -2.02 13.84 -14.60
C ASP A 51 -2.14 14.03 -13.08
N ILE A 52 -3.27 14.55 -12.58
CA ILE A 52 -3.53 14.70 -11.15
C ILE A 52 -3.58 13.34 -10.46
N ILE A 53 -4.23 12.35 -11.07
CA ILE A 53 -4.26 10.98 -10.55
C ILE A 53 -2.84 10.38 -10.49
N THR A 54 -2.06 10.58 -11.56
CA THR A 54 -0.68 10.08 -11.65
C THR A 54 0.19 10.69 -10.55
N GLN A 55 0.13 12.01 -10.37
CA GLN A 55 0.85 12.72 -9.32
C GLN A 55 0.41 12.28 -7.92
N LEU A 56 -0.89 12.08 -7.69
CA LEU A 56 -1.40 11.54 -6.42
C LEU A 56 -0.81 10.16 -6.11
N VAL A 57 -0.78 9.25 -7.08
CA VAL A 57 -0.21 7.90 -6.91
C VAL A 57 1.28 7.97 -6.60
N ILE A 58 2.02 8.81 -7.31
CA ILE A 58 3.45 9.04 -7.05
C ILE A 58 3.66 9.59 -5.63
N GLN A 59 2.86 10.57 -5.21
CA GLN A 59 2.92 11.13 -3.85
C GLN A 59 2.62 10.09 -2.76
N LEU A 60 1.61 9.23 -2.96
CA LEU A 60 1.29 8.14 -2.04
C LEU A 60 2.46 7.16 -1.93
N LEU A 61 3.05 6.75 -3.05
CA LEU A 61 4.20 5.83 -3.05
C LEU A 61 5.43 6.43 -2.39
N HIS A 62 5.73 7.70 -2.65
CA HIS A 62 6.81 8.42 -1.95
C HIS A 62 6.57 8.49 -0.45
N PHE A 63 5.39 8.96 -0.03
CA PHE A 63 5.06 9.07 1.39
C PHE A 63 5.20 7.72 2.11
N GLN A 64 4.74 6.65 1.47
CA GLN A 64 4.84 5.30 1.99
C GLN A 64 6.31 4.87 2.20
N GLU A 65 7.21 5.16 1.26
CA GLU A 65 8.63 4.79 1.40
C GLU A 65 9.30 5.57 2.54
N ASP A 66 9.04 6.88 2.62
CA ASP A 66 9.67 7.77 3.59
C ASP A 66 9.16 7.55 5.04
N HIS A 67 7.87 7.23 5.20
CA HIS A 67 7.22 7.25 6.52
C HIS A 67 6.69 5.89 7.00
N LEU A 68 6.42 4.94 6.10
CA LEU A 68 5.92 3.61 6.45
C LEU A 68 6.94 2.50 6.12
N GLY A 69 8.04 2.86 5.43
CA GLY A 69 9.09 1.94 4.99
C GLY A 69 10.29 1.85 5.94
N LYS A 70 11.38 1.27 5.44
CA LYS A 70 12.65 1.12 6.17
C LYS A 70 13.31 2.46 6.50
N GLN A 71 12.97 3.50 5.73
CA GLN A 71 13.46 4.86 5.93
C GLN A 71 12.68 5.62 7.02
N SER A 72 11.61 5.04 7.57
CA SER A 72 10.89 5.65 8.68
C SER A 72 11.81 5.76 9.90
N ASN A 73 11.90 6.95 10.50
CA ASN A 73 12.76 7.25 11.64
C ASN A 73 12.30 6.53 12.94
N GLY A 74 12.34 5.21 12.96
CA GLY A 74 12.14 4.36 14.14
C GLY A 74 10.70 3.98 14.48
N SER A 75 9.70 4.42 13.71
CA SER A 75 8.30 4.02 13.93
C SER A 75 7.51 4.05 12.63
N ALA A 76 7.24 2.87 12.08
CA ALA A 76 6.26 2.67 11.01
C ALA A 76 4.88 2.45 11.67
N PRO A 77 3.96 3.42 11.60
CA PRO A 77 2.68 3.33 12.29
C PRO A 77 1.70 2.36 11.62
N LEU A 78 1.93 1.99 10.36
CA LEU A 78 1.07 1.15 9.53
C LEU A 78 1.92 0.23 8.64
N ILE A 79 1.35 -0.90 8.24
CA ILE A 79 1.88 -1.67 7.11
C ILE A 79 1.79 -0.85 5.81
N ARG A 80 2.67 -1.17 4.87
CA ARG A 80 2.61 -0.61 3.52
C ARG A 80 1.44 -1.24 2.75
N ILE A 81 0.75 -0.43 1.97
CA ILE A 81 -0.15 -0.91 0.92
C ILE A 81 0.72 -1.63 -0.15
N PRO A 82 0.41 -2.89 -0.49
CA PRO A 82 1.14 -3.64 -1.51
C PRO A 82 1.19 -2.91 -2.86
N MET A 83 2.31 -3.04 -3.57
CA MET A 83 2.48 -2.40 -4.88
C MET A 83 1.45 -2.90 -5.91
N GLU A 84 1.01 -4.16 -5.79
CA GLU A 84 -0.04 -4.74 -6.61
C GLU A 84 -1.33 -3.93 -6.56
N CYS A 85 -1.66 -3.33 -5.40
CA CYS A 85 -2.82 -2.45 -5.29
C CYS A 85 -2.69 -1.19 -6.14
N PHE A 86 -1.47 -0.66 -6.31
CA PHE A 86 -1.21 0.50 -7.16
C PHE A 86 -1.10 0.15 -8.65
N LEU A 87 -1.04 -1.14 -8.99
CA LEU A 87 -0.93 -1.66 -10.35
C LEU A 87 -2.21 -2.38 -10.83
N ASP A 88 -3.26 -2.38 -10.02
CA ASP A 88 -4.57 -2.94 -10.39
C ASP A 88 -5.43 -1.90 -11.12
N PHE A 89 -5.31 -1.88 -12.45
CA PHE A 89 -6.00 -0.90 -13.30
C PHE A 89 -7.45 -1.25 -13.68
N ARG A 90 -8.06 -2.25 -13.04
CA ARG A 90 -9.46 -2.64 -13.31
C ARG A 90 -10.46 -1.56 -12.86
N GLU A 91 -11.61 -1.48 -13.52
CA GLU A 91 -12.64 -0.42 -13.30
C GLU A 91 -13.35 -0.44 -11.93
N SER A 92 -12.99 -1.35 -11.02
CA SER A 92 -13.37 -1.33 -9.60
C SER A 92 -12.31 -2.04 -8.74
N GLY A 93 -11.06 -2.00 -9.21
CA GLY A 93 -9.93 -2.65 -8.57
C GLY A 93 -9.36 -1.87 -7.38
N ALA A 94 -8.16 -2.25 -6.98
CA ALA A 94 -7.47 -1.65 -5.85
C ALA A 94 -7.13 -0.18 -6.09
N LEU A 95 -6.56 0.15 -7.25
CA LEU A 95 -6.17 1.52 -7.57
C LEU A 95 -7.39 2.45 -7.65
N TYR A 96 -8.50 1.96 -8.23
CA TYR A 96 -9.78 2.65 -8.20
C TYR A 96 -10.21 2.97 -6.76
N THR A 97 -10.15 1.98 -5.88
CA THR A 97 -10.53 2.13 -4.47
C THR A 97 -9.61 3.12 -3.75
N ILE A 98 -8.29 3.03 -3.95
CA ILE A 98 -7.31 3.96 -3.37
C ILE A 98 -7.66 5.41 -3.74
N ILE A 99 -7.85 5.68 -5.03
CA ILE A 99 -8.14 7.04 -5.51
C ILE A 99 -9.48 7.51 -4.97
N LEU A 100 -10.52 6.67 -5.01
CA LEU A 100 -11.84 7.01 -4.48
C LEU A 100 -11.77 7.37 -2.99
N SER A 101 -11.11 6.55 -2.16
CA SER A 101 -10.93 6.80 -0.73
C SER A 101 -10.17 8.10 -0.46
N CYS A 102 -9.19 8.46 -1.29
CA CYS A 102 -8.53 9.77 -1.17
C CYS A 102 -9.50 10.94 -1.37
N TYR A 103 -10.39 10.83 -2.35
CA TYR A 103 -11.38 11.87 -2.63
C TYR A 103 -12.51 11.91 -1.59
N GLU A 104 -12.96 10.75 -1.10
CA GLU A 104 -13.90 10.66 0.02
C GLU A 104 -13.30 11.29 1.28
N TYR A 105 -12.06 10.94 1.62
CA TYR A 105 -11.36 11.52 2.76
C TYR A 105 -11.17 13.03 2.61
N LYS A 106 -10.78 13.50 1.42
CA LYS A 106 -10.67 14.94 1.11
C LYS A 106 -11.99 15.65 1.42
N ASN A 107 -13.11 15.12 0.95
CA ASN A 107 -14.43 15.71 1.15
C ASN A 107 -14.83 15.70 2.63
N ASN A 108 -14.71 14.55 3.30
CA ASN A 108 -15.10 14.37 4.69
C ASN A 108 -14.28 15.23 5.66
N ASN A 109 -13.03 15.55 5.30
CA ASN A 109 -12.13 16.38 6.11
C ASN A 109 -12.00 17.82 5.57
N ASN A 110 -12.80 18.22 4.57
CA ASN A 110 -12.79 19.55 3.96
C ASN A 110 -11.41 20.01 3.46
N TRP A 111 -10.61 19.09 2.94
CA TRP A 111 -9.31 19.41 2.36
C TRP A 111 -9.48 20.22 1.07
N LYS A 112 -8.88 21.42 1.03
CA LYS A 112 -8.97 22.30 -0.15
C LYS A 112 -8.36 21.66 -1.39
N LYS A 113 -7.21 21.02 -1.23
CA LYS A 113 -6.46 20.34 -2.29
C LYS A 113 -6.09 18.95 -1.85
N LEU A 114 -6.07 18.01 -2.79
CA LEU A 114 -5.57 16.66 -2.56
C LEU A 114 -4.09 16.62 -2.97
N ASP A 115 -3.26 17.27 -2.16
CA ASP A 115 -1.80 17.34 -2.33
C ASP A 115 -1.14 17.01 -0.99
N LEU A 116 -0.49 15.85 -0.91
CA LEU A 116 0.06 15.32 0.34
C LEU A 116 1.19 16.21 0.89
N SER A 117 1.87 16.98 0.04
CA SER A 117 2.94 17.90 0.47
C SER A 117 2.42 19.07 1.32
N THR A 118 1.12 19.38 1.21
CA THR A 118 0.48 20.48 1.94
C THR A 118 -0.11 20.07 3.29
N HIS A 119 -0.05 18.78 3.62
CA HIS A 119 -0.62 18.21 4.85
C HIS A 119 0.49 17.66 5.74
N ASN A 120 0.29 17.67 7.05
CA ASN A 120 1.30 17.12 7.95
C ASN A 120 1.30 15.59 7.94
N ARG A 121 2.40 14.99 8.40
CA ARG A 121 2.59 13.53 8.44
C ARG A 121 1.41 12.78 9.09
N ASN A 122 0.88 13.29 10.21
CA ASN A 122 -0.16 12.62 10.96
C ASN A 122 -1.51 12.64 10.23
N GLU A 123 -1.80 13.72 9.51
CA GLU A 123 -2.99 13.83 8.65
C GLU A 123 -2.92 12.84 7.48
N VAL A 124 -1.75 12.71 6.86
CA VAL A 124 -1.54 11.75 5.76
C VAL A 124 -1.58 10.31 6.27
N ILE A 125 -1.04 10.00 7.46
CA ILE A 125 -1.19 8.68 8.09
C ILE A 125 -2.68 8.31 8.27
N LYS A 126 -3.53 9.24 8.72
CA LYS A 126 -4.98 8.99 8.84
C LYS A 126 -5.65 8.74 7.49
N LEU A 127 -5.20 9.43 6.43
CA LEU A 127 -5.62 9.11 5.07
C LEU A 127 -5.24 7.67 4.69
N PHE A 128 -4.01 7.23 4.98
CA PHE A 128 -3.60 5.84 4.72
C PHE A 128 -4.41 4.82 5.53
N GLN A 129 -4.75 5.11 6.78
CA GLN A 129 -5.66 4.26 7.57
C GLN A 129 -7.04 4.13 6.90
N HIS A 130 -7.57 5.23 6.38
CA HIS A 130 -8.84 5.24 5.68
C HIS A 130 -8.79 4.44 4.37
N ILE A 131 -7.70 4.57 3.60
CA ILE A 131 -7.47 3.78 2.38
C ILE A 131 -7.39 2.29 2.70
N GLN A 132 -6.60 1.88 3.70
CA GLN A 132 -6.48 0.47 4.10
C GLN A 132 -7.81 -0.13 4.51
N LYS A 133 -8.56 0.60 5.35
CA LYS A 133 -9.91 0.18 5.76
C LYS A 133 -10.81 -0.05 4.54
N SER A 134 -10.82 0.88 3.59
CA SER A 134 -11.64 0.78 2.38
C SER A 134 -11.22 -0.38 1.46
N LEU A 135 -9.92 -0.67 1.37
CA LEU A 135 -9.40 -1.80 0.60
C LEU A 135 -9.80 -3.16 1.20
N ILE A 136 -9.78 -3.26 2.53
CA ILE A 136 -10.22 -4.46 3.26
C ILE A 136 -11.72 -4.66 3.11
N GLU A 137 -12.53 -3.61 3.32
CA GLU A 137 -14.00 -3.68 3.20
C GLU A 137 -14.46 -4.10 1.79
N ARG A 138 -13.68 -3.77 0.76
CA ARG A 138 -13.96 -4.17 -0.63
C ARG A 138 -13.34 -5.51 -1.03
N ASN A 139 -12.73 -6.23 -0.09
CA ASN A 139 -12.02 -7.50 -0.31
C ASN A 139 -10.93 -7.40 -1.40
N VAL A 140 -10.28 -6.24 -1.49
CA VAL A 140 -9.18 -6.01 -2.43
C VAL A 140 -7.82 -6.17 -1.75
N LEU A 141 -7.77 -5.95 -0.43
CA LEU A 141 -6.61 -6.23 0.41
C LEU A 141 -6.98 -7.31 1.42
N THR A 142 -6.24 -8.41 1.42
CA THR A 142 -6.36 -9.48 2.40
C THR A 142 -5.43 -9.22 3.58
N LEU A 143 -5.93 -9.42 4.79
CA LEU A 143 -5.13 -9.32 6.01
C LEU A 143 -4.32 -10.62 6.18
N PRO A 144 -3.05 -10.53 6.59
CA PRO A 144 -2.20 -11.71 6.67
C PRO A 144 -2.65 -12.65 7.79
N ILE A 145 -2.72 -13.93 7.47
CA ILE A 145 -2.86 -15.02 8.45
C ILE A 145 -1.49 -15.69 8.60
N CYS A 146 -0.87 -15.53 9.76
CA CYS A 146 0.52 -15.92 10.01
C CYS A 146 0.59 -17.10 10.98
N TYR A 147 1.26 -18.17 10.57
CA TYR A 147 1.68 -19.25 11.47
C TYR A 147 3.10 -18.97 11.96
N LEU A 148 3.28 -18.95 13.28
CA LEU A 148 4.59 -18.83 13.91
C LEU A 148 5.06 -20.24 14.29
N ARG A 149 6.15 -20.70 13.66
CA ARG A 149 6.67 -22.03 13.99
C ARG A 149 7.13 -22.11 15.46
N PRO A 150 6.99 -23.29 16.09
CA PRO A 150 7.30 -23.48 17.51
C PRO A 150 8.81 -23.41 17.83
N ASP A 151 9.68 -23.50 16.83
CA ASP A 151 11.14 -23.41 16.92
C ASP A 151 11.67 -21.96 17.02
N ILE A 152 10.80 -20.96 16.85
CA ILE A 152 11.14 -19.55 17.10
C ILE A 152 11.27 -19.31 18.61
N ASP A 153 12.27 -18.53 19.03
CA ASP A 153 12.43 -18.12 20.43
C ASP A 153 11.15 -17.48 21.02
N LYS A 154 10.79 -17.82 22.26
CA LYS A 154 9.53 -17.39 22.89
C LYS A 154 9.40 -15.88 23.02
N ARG A 155 10.49 -15.16 23.29
CA ARG A 155 10.49 -13.69 23.37
C ARG A 155 10.17 -13.11 22.00
N LEU A 156 10.80 -13.64 20.96
CA LEU A 156 10.55 -13.22 19.59
C LEU A 156 9.12 -13.57 19.13
N GLN A 157 8.60 -14.76 19.44
CA GLN A 157 7.20 -15.11 19.16
C GLN A 157 6.23 -14.10 19.79
N THR A 158 6.46 -13.72 21.04
CA THR A 158 5.60 -12.75 21.74
C THR A 158 5.61 -11.39 21.04
N GLN A 159 6.78 -10.93 20.61
CA GLN A 159 6.92 -9.68 19.85
C GLN A 159 6.24 -9.77 18.48
N LEU A 160 6.42 -10.88 17.77
CA LEU A 160 5.79 -11.10 16.45
C LEU A 160 4.27 -11.14 16.56
N LYS A 161 3.70 -11.82 17.56
CA LYS A 161 2.25 -11.82 17.81
C LYS A 161 1.71 -10.41 18.01
N GLN A 162 2.39 -9.60 18.85
CA GLN A 162 2.01 -8.21 19.07
C GLN A 162 2.05 -7.37 17.78
N ILE A 163 3.06 -7.59 16.92
CA ILE A 163 3.16 -6.91 15.62
C ILE A 163 2.04 -7.35 14.68
N ILE A 164 1.72 -8.64 14.60
CA ILE A 164 0.65 -9.18 13.75
C ILE A 164 -0.69 -8.57 14.18
N GLU A 165 -1.03 -8.66 15.46
CA GLU A 165 -2.28 -8.13 16.01
C GLU A 165 -2.40 -6.60 15.84
N LYS A 166 -1.30 -5.87 16.09
CA LYS A 166 -1.26 -4.41 15.91
C LYS A 166 -1.58 -3.98 14.47
N ASN A 167 -1.26 -4.82 13.49
CA ASN A 167 -1.50 -4.56 12.06
C ASN A 167 -2.73 -5.30 11.54
N ASN A 168 -3.66 -5.69 12.43
CA ASN A 168 -4.91 -6.38 12.09
C ASN A 168 -4.72 -7.75 11.40
N GLY A 169 -3.53 -8.35 11.51
CA GLY A 169 -3.30 -9.73 11.06
C GLY A 169 -3.84 -10.74 12.07
N THR A 170 -3.97 -12.00 11.61
CA THR A 170 -4.41 -13.12 12.45
C THR A 170 -3.26 -14.10 12.66
N VAL A 171 -3.15 -14.65 13.87
CA VAL A 171 -2.18 -15.72 14.15
C VAL A 171 -2.89 -17.07 14.00
N ALA A 172 -2.42 -17.91 13.08
CA ALA A 172 -2.95 -19.25 12.88
C ALA A 172 -2.44 -20.22 13.96
N GLU A 173 -3.29 -21.17 14.35
CA GLU A 173 -2.89 -22.26 15.25
C GLU A 173 -2.17 -23.39 14.52
N LYS A 174 -2.48 -23.58 13.23
CA LYS A 174 -1.90 -24.61 12.38
C LYS A 174 -1.30 -24.01 11.11
N GLU A 175 -0.33 -24.73 10.56
CA GLU A 175 0.34 -24.36 9.31
C GLU A 175 -0.61 -24.38 8.11
N GLU A 176 -1.58 -25.30 8.10
CA GLU A 176 -2.57 -25.48 7.00
C GLU A 176 -3.55 -24.30 6.85
N ASP A 177 -3.78 -23.55 7.94
CA ASP A 177 -4.72 -22.44 7.98
C ASP A 177 -4.05 -21.08 7.69
N ALA A 178 -2.74 -21.07 7.44
CA ALA A 178 -1.95 -19.85 7.29
C ALA A 178 -1.59 -19.53 5.84
N ASP A 179 -1.71 -18.25 5.48
CA ASP A 179 -1.21 -17.73 4.22
C ASP A 179 0.32 -17.48 4.27
N HIS A 180 0.85 -17.29 5.49
CA HIS A 180 2.26 -16.96 5.72
C HIS A 180 2.84 -17.82 6.85
N ILE A 181 4.00 -18.40 6.62
CA ILE A 181 4.72 -19.21 7.61
C ILE A 181 6.00 -18.47 8.00
N VAL A 182 6.16 -18.19 9.29
CA VAL A 182 7.37 -17.55 9.83
C VAL A 182 8.33 -18.62 10.32
N TYR A 183 9.54 -18.59 9.80
CA TYR A 183 10.65 -19.45 10.20
C TYR A 183 11.56 -18.73 11.20
N PRO A 184 12.30 -19.48 12.03
CA PRO A 184 13.33 -18.89 12.87
C PRO A 184 14.41 -18.19 12.04
N PRO A 185 15.08 -17.17 12.60
CA PRO A 185 16.18 -16.51 11.92
C PRO A 185 17.28 -17.52 11.60
N ILE A 186 17.77 -17.50 10.36
CA ILE A 186 18.89 -18.35 9.93
C ILE A 186 20.14 -17.87 10.68
N THR A 187 20.72 -18.75 11.49
CA THR A 187 21.92 -18.47 12.28
C THR A 187 23.21 -18.58 11.47
N GLU A 188 23.16 -19.22 10.31
CA GLU A 188 24.29 -19.43 9.41
C GLU A 188 24.24 -18.44 8.24
N ASN A 189 25.39 -17.88 7.90
CA ASN A 189 25.51 -16.89 6.84
C ASN A 189 25.29 -17.59 5.49
N PRO A 190 24.29 -17.19 4.66
CA PRO A 190 23.96 -17.91 3.42
C PRO A 190 25.12 -18.02 2.42
N ARG A 191 26.19 -17.23 2.59
CA ARG A 191 27.38 -17.21 1.74
C ARG A 191 28.37 -18.34 2.01
N GLU A 192 28.25 -19.07 3.12
CA GLU A 192 29.16 -20.19 3.45
C GLU A 192 28.64 -21.54 2.92
N ILE A 193 27.34 -21.64 2.61
CA ILE A 193 26.70 -22.88 2.14
C ILE A 193 27.14 -23.23 0.69
N ASP A 194 27.56 -22.23 -0.09
CA ASP A 194 28.04 -22.44 -1.47
C ASP A 194 29.53 -22.85 -1.54
N ILE A 195 30.29 -22.74 -0.44
CA ILE A 195 31.73 -23.04 -0.42
C ILE A 195 32.00 -24.53 -0.13
N GLU A 196 31.06 -25.24 0.51
CA GLU A 196 31.20 -26.67 0.80
C GLU A 196 30.71 -27.59 -0.34
N ARG A 197 30.39 -27.04 -1.51
CA ARG A 197 29.92 -27.78 -2.70
C ARG A 197 30.85 -27.74 -3.92
N GLU A 198 32.09 -27.30 -3.75
CA GLU A 198 33.19 -27.50 -4.72
C GLU A 198 34.22 -28.51 -4.20
#